data_AF-A0A7S0NGL7-F1
#
_entry.id   AF-A0A7S0NGL7-F1
#
_cell.length_a   1.000
_cell.length_b   1.000
_cell.length_c   1.000
_cell.angle_alpha   90.00
_cell.angle_beta   90.00
_cell.angle_gamma   90.00
#
_symmetry.space_group_name_H-M   'P 1'
#
loop_
_entity.id
_entity.type
_entity.pdbx_description
1 polymer ?
#
loop_
_entity_poly.entity_id
_entity_poly.type
_entity_poly.pdbx_seq_one_letter_code
_entity_poly.pdbx_strand_id
1 'polypeptide(L)'
;LAPLARALRFYVYEPPARLGWSALNLTARWPKCKTFQWSGDWELSARFGSSVQRTRDGAAADFYVVPFLSKCYYNFAAKYKLKRMGVVMDEVLGFLGTMPWWAARPERHVLFFMSGIGAGIVPTWRKRLEPAIFVVAEGDRQAKYFRYGHDIVVPGKLSVKPLRRPKGPDSRKLLAVFRGGLSAALRDPEGGRVKKPNKLRKWLAKLLADTRGVIFSGHKSDEYVEELDGSRFCIIPRGNTPWT
;
A
#
# COMPACT_ATOMS: atom_id res chain seq x y z
N LEU A 1 -38.39 5.63 16.28
CA LEU A 1 -37.19 4.80 16.51
C LEU A 1 -36.48 4.65 15.16
N ALA A 2 -35.29 5.23 15.00
CA ALA A 2 -34.50 4.95 13.81
C ALA A 2 -34.23 3.44 13.76
N PRO A 3 -34.38 2.77 12.60
CA PRO A 3 -34.07 1.35 12.52
C PRO A 3 -32.61 1.16 12.94
N LEU A 4 -32.36 0.26 13.90
CA LEU A 4 -31.01 -0.17 14.26
C LEU A 4 -30.29 -0.56 12.96
N ALA A 5 -29.36 0.28 12.53
CA ALA A 5 -28.64 0.05 11.29
C ALA A 5 -28.01 -1.35 11.36
N ARG A 6 -28.41 -2.22 10.43
CA ARG A 6 -27.85 -3.56 10.30
C ARG A 6 -26.32 -3.43 10.24
N ALA A 7 -25.62 -4.22 11.05
CA ALA A 7 -24.16 -4.23 11.02
C ALA A 7 -23.65 -4.53 9.60
N LEU A 8 -22.69 -3.74 9.14
CA LEU A 8 -22.05 -3.92 7.84
C LEU A 8 -21.41 -5.31 7.76
N ARG A 9 -21.66 -6.00 6.65
CA ARG A 9 -21.12 -7.34 6.37
C ARG A 9 -20.23 -7.30 5.15
N PHE A 10 -19.17 -8.09 5.16
CA PHE A 10 -18.33 -8.25 3.98
C PHE A 10 -18.11 -9.72 3.65
N TYR A 11 -18.05 -10.01 2.36
CA TYR A 11 -17.71 -11.32 1.83
C TYR A 11 -16.24 -11.27 1.39
N VAL A 12 -15.45 -12.25 1.83
CA VAL A 12 -14.06 -12.39 1.36
C VAL A 12 -14.04 -13.50 0.33
N TYR A 13 -13.60 -13.18 -0.88
CA TYR A 13 -13.48 -14.18 -1.94
C TYR A 13 -12.57 -15.34 -1.54
N GLU A 14 -12.96 -16.57 -1.88
CA GLU A 14 -12.20 -17.79 -1.59
C GLU A 14 -11.84 -18.50 -2.90
N PRO A 15 -10.80 -18.03 -3.62
CA PRO A 15 -10.37 -18.70 -4.84
C PRO A 15 -9.83 -20.11 -4.56
N PRO A 16 -10.04 -21.07 -5.47
CA PRO A 16 -9.48 -22.41 -5.35
C PRO A 16 -7.97 -22.40 -5.15
N ALA A 17 -7.46 -23.31 -4.30
CA ALA A 17 -6.04 -23.41 -3.97
C ALA A 17 -5.12 -23.49 -5.21
N ARG A 18 -5.58 -24.19 -6.25
CA ARG A 18 -4.88 -24.35 -7.54
C ARG A 18 -4.52 -23.04 -8.24
N LEU A 19 -5.25 -21.96 -8.01
CA LEU A 19 -4.97 -20.66 -8.63
C LEU A 19 -3.78 -19.95 -7.98
N GLY A 20 -3.41 -20.31 -6.74
CA GLY A 20 -2.15 -19.89 -6.10
C GLY A 20 -1.97 -18.40 -5.78
N TRP A 21 -2.85 -17.50 -6.25
CA TRP A 21 -2.70 -16.05 -6.10
C TRP A 21 -3.37 -15.46 -4.85
N SER A 22 -4.16 -16.24 -4.12
CA SER A 22 -4.82 -15.79 -2.90
C SER A 22 -3.82 -15.37 -1.83
N ALA A 23 -4.23 -14.50 -0.91
CA ALA A 23 -3.40 -14.06 0.20
C ALA A 23 -2.86 -15.24 1.04
N LEU A 24 -3.70 -16.25 1.28
CA LEU A 24 -3.30 -17.46 2.01
C LEU A 24 -2.23 -18.24 1.23
N ASN A 25 -2.45 -18.51 -0.06
CA ASN A 25 -1.49 -19.27 -0.88
C ASN A 25 -0.17 -18.52 -1.06
N LEU A 26 -0.25 -17.21 -1.36
CA LEU A 26 0.93 -16.38 -1.53
C LEU A 26 1.77 -16.32 -0.26
N THR A 27 1.14 -16.19 0.90
CA THR A 27 1.89 -16.06 2.17
C THR A 27 2.36 -17.40 2.72
N ALA A 28 1.72 -18.51 2.36
CA ALA A 28 2.25 -19.85 2.61
C ALA A 28 3.54 -20.09 1.79
N ARG A 29 3.54 -19.72 0.51
CA ARG A 29 4.70 -19.87 -0.38
C ARG A 29 5.80 -18.84 -0.13
N TRP A 30 5.41 -17.61 0.21
CA TRP A 30 6.31 -16.48 0.40
C TRP A 30 6.04 -15.80 1.75
N PRO A 31 6.56 -16.35 2.88
CA PRO A 31 6.30 -15.79 4.22
C PRO A 31 6.69 -14.31 4.38
N LYS A 32 7.68 -13.82 3.61
CA LYS A 32 8.07 -12.40 3.57
C LYS A 32 6.92 -11.46 3.19
N CYS A 33 5.88 -11.95 2.52
CA CYS A 33 4.69 -11.17 2.21
C CYS A 33 3.92 -10.72 3.46
N LYS A 34 4.18 -11.30 4.62
CA LYS A 34 3.57 -10.88 5.90
C LYS A 34 4.33 -9.73 6.58
N THR A 35 5.60 -9.53 6.25
CA THR A 35 6.50 -8.68 7.05
C THR A 35 7.20 -7.57 6.26
N PHE A 36 7.28 -7.65 4.94
CA PHE A 36 7.92 -6.61 4.13
C PHE A 36 7.15 -5.27 4.19
N GLN A 37 7.81 -4.17 3.83
CA GLN A 37 7.29 -2.80 4.02
C GLN A 37 5.96 -2.48 3.35
N TRP A 38 5.51 -3.28 2.37
CA TRP A 38 4.24 -3.10 1.67
C TRP A 38 3.20 -4.17 2.03
N SER A 39 3.41 -4.92 3.12
CA SER A 39 2.51 -6.01 3.57
C SER A 39 1.21 -5.55 4.24
N GLY A 40 0.84 -4.28 4.11
CA GLY A 40 -0.46 -3.79 4.60
C GLY A 40 -1.64 -4.52 3.93
N ASP A 41 -1.44 -5.04 2.70
CA ASP A 41 -2.45 -5.79 1.96
C ASP A 41 -2.73 -7.13 2.64
N TRP A 42 -1.69 -7.79 3.16
CA TRP A 42 -1.81 -8.99 3.99
C TRP A 42 -2.52 -8.69 5.31
N GLU A 43 -2.11 -7.63 6.03
CA GLU A 43 -2.71 -7.30 7.32
C GLU A 43 -4.20 -7.03 7.21
N LEU A 44 -4.62 -6.27 6.20
CA LEU A 44 -6.03 -6.01 5.93
C LEU A 44 -6.74 -7.28 5.49
N SER A 45 -6.18 -8.05 4.55
CA SER A 45 -6.78 -9.32 4.11
C SER A 45 -7.00 -10.29 5.28
N ALA A 46 -6.03 -10.40 6.18
CA ALA A 46 -6.12 -11.25 7.37
C ALA A 46 -7.20 -10.74 8.35
N ARG A 47 -7.27 -9.41 8.59
CA ARG A 47 -8.28 -8.79 9.44
C ARG A 47 -9.70 -8.96 8.89
N PHE A 48 -9.90 -8.77 7.59
CA PHE A 48 -11.19 -9.09 6.95
C PHE A 48 -11.47 -10.59 7.04
N GLY A 49 -10.48 -11.45 6.80
CA GLY A 49 -10.62 -12.89 6.89
C GLY A 49 -11.09 -13.41 8.25
N SER A 50 -10.71 -12.76 9.36
CA SER A 50 -11.02 -13.17 10.73
C SER A 50 -12.09 -12.33 11.45
N SER A 51 -12.60 -11.25 10.84
CA SER A 51 -13.55 -10.36 11.51
C SER A 51 -14.95 -10.97 11.61
N VAL A 52 -15.64 -10.65 12.70
CA VAL A 52 -17.00 -11.15 13.00
C VAL A 52 -18.07 -10.66 12.01
N GLN A 53 -17.78 -9.57 11.30
CA GLN A 53 -18.62 -9.03 10.24
C GLN A 53 -18.51 -9.81 8.92
N ARG A 54 -17.59 -10.79 8.85
CA ARG A 54 -17.44 -11.65 7.67
C ARG A 54 -18.67 -12.52 7.45
N THR A 55 -19.14 -12.58 6.22
CA THR A 55 -20.17 -13.53 5.77
C THR A 55 -19.60 -14.52 4.76
N ARG A 56 -20.13 -15.75 4.78
CA ARG A 56 -19.92 -16.76 3.72
C ARG A 56 -21.00 -16.70 2.64
N ASP A 57 -22.12 -16.04 2.94
CA ASP A 57 -23.16 -15.75 1.97
C ASP A 57 -22.85 -14.40 1.29
N GLY A 58 -22.50 -14.46 0.01
CA GLY A 58 -22.21 -13.28 -0.80
C GLY A 58 -23.44 -12.43 -1.12
N ALA A 59 -24.66 -12.99 -1.09
CA ALA A 59 -25.89 -12.22 -1.30
C ALA A 59 -26.21 -11.31 -0.10
N ALA A 60 -25.81 -11.70 1.11
CA ALA A 60 -26.00 -10.92 2.33
C ALA A 60 -24.92 -9.84 2.60
N ALA A 61 -23.89 -9.77 1.74
CA ALA A 61 -22.73 -8.89 1.92
C ALA A 61 -22.99 -7.47 1.42
N ASP A 62 -22.46 -6.48 2.13
CA ASP A 62 -22.43 -5.08 1.68
C ASP A 62 -21.20 -4.80 0.82
N PHE A 63 -20.07 -5.44 1.12
CA PHE A 63 -18.81 -5.28 0.38
C PHE A 63 -18.14 -6.63 0.11
N TYR A 64 -17.30 -6.67 -0.92
CA TYR A 64 -16.64 -7.88 -1.39
C TYR A 64 -15.13 -7.67 -1.41
N VAL A 65 -14.40 -8.36 -0.54
CA VAL A 65 -12.95 -8.20 -0.39
C VAL A 65 -12.23 -9.19 -1.28
N VAL A 66 -11.40 -8.70 -2.19
CA VAL A 66 -10.54 -9.51 -3.06
C VAL A 66 -9.20 -9.75 -2.35
N PRO A 67 -8.87 -10.98 -1.92
CA PRO A 67 -7.67 -11.25 -1.14
C PRO A 67 -6.44 -11.43 -2.05
N PHE A 68 -6.17 -10.45 -2.93
CA PHE A 68 -5.01 -10.46 -3.82
C PHE A 68 -3.93 -9.50 -3.31
N LEU A 69 -2.77 -10.03 -2.97
CA LEU A 69 -1.64 -9.27 -2.44
C LEU A 69 -0.78 -8.72 -3.59
N SER A 70 -1.29 -7.70 -4.27
CA SER A 70 -0.75 -7.20 -5.54
C SER A 70 0.75 -6.93 -5.50
N LYS A 71 1.24 -6.30 -4.43
CA LYS A 71 2.67 -5.96 -4.30
C LYS A 71 3.53 -7.16 -3.92
N CYS A 72 3.03 -8.05 -3.06
CA CYS A 72 3.69 -9.32 -2.75
C CYS A 72 3.84 -10.18 -4.01
N TYR A 73 2.75 -10.36 -4.78
CA TYR A 73 2.79 -11.11 -6.03
C TYR A 73 3.83 -10.51 -6.98
N TYR A 74 3.79 -9.20 -7.20
CA TYR A 74 4.74 -8.53 -8.09
C TYR A 74 6.19 -8.77 -7.67
N ASN A 75 6.51 -8.56 -6.39
CA ASN A 75 7.88 -8.65 -5.90
C ASN A 75 8.41 -10.09 -5.88
N PHE A 76 7.60 -11.07 -5.47
CA PHE A 76 8.07 -12.42 -5.15
C PHE A 76 7.66 -13.48 -6.19
N ALA A 77 6.40 -13.50 -6.61
CA ALA A 77 5.91 -14.49 -7.57
C ALA A 77 6.23 -14.09 -9.03
N ALA A 78 5.89 -12.86 -9.41
CA ALA A 78 6.17 -12.32 -10.74
C ALA A 78 7.65 -11.93 -10.94
N LYS A 79 8.43 -11.81 -9.86
CA LYS A 79 9.82 -11.34 -9.87
C LYS A 79 9.97 -10.05 -10.67
N TYR A 80 9.11 -9.07 -10.38
CA TYR A 80 9.04 -7.76 -11.03
C TYR A 80 8.65 -7.77 -12.51
N LYS A 81 8.11 -8.87 -13.06
CA LYS A 81 7.70 -8.93 -14.48
C LYS A 81 6.24 -8.52 -14.67
N LEU A 82 5.99 -7.37 -15.32
CA LEU A 82 4.62 -6.89 -15.60
C LEU A 82 3.78 -7.88 -16.42
N LYS A 83 4.37 -8.58 -17.39
CA LYS A 83 3.66 -9.62 -18.16
C LYS A 83 3.04 -10.69 -17.25
N ARG A 84 3.77 -11.11 -16.20
CA ARG A 84 3.26 -12.09 -15.22
C ARG A 84 2.19 -11.50 -14.31
N MET A 85 2.29 -10.21 -13.97
CA MET A 85 1.21 -9.50 -13.27
C MET A 85 -0.07 -9.41 -14.10
N GLY A 86 0.05 -9.20 -15.42
CA GLY A 86 -1.08 -9.22 -16.33
C GLY A 86 -1.79 -10.56 -16.33
N VAL A 87 -1.04 -11.65 -16.53
CA VAL A 87 -1.59 -13.02 -16.54
C VAL A 87 -2.32 -13.35 -15.23
N VAL A 88 -1.70 -13.13 -14.06
CA VAL A 88 -2.40 -13.42 -12.80
C VAL A 88 -3.63 -12.56 -12.61
N MET A 89 -3.62 -11.31 -13.09
CA MET A 89 -4.82 -10.48 -12.98
C MET A 89 -5.94 -10.95 -13.90
N ASP A 90 -5.63 -11.51 -15.07
CA ASP A 90 -6.64 -12.16 -15.89
C ASP A 90 -7.22 -13.40 -15.19
N GLU A 91 -6.40 -14.16 -14.47
CA GLU A 91 -6.88 -15.28 -13.65
C GLU A 91 -7.75 -14.83 -12.47
N VAL A 92 -7.36 -13.77 -11.77
CA VAL A 92 -8.15 -13.18 -10.68
C VAL A 92 -9.49 -12.71 -11.23
N LEU A 93 -9.50 -11.92 -12.31
CA LEU A 93 -10.73 -11.42 -12.91
C LEU A 93 -11.60 -12.52 -13.51
N GLY A 94 -10.99 -13.55 -14.10
CA GLY A 94 -11.70 -14.74 -14.58
C GLY A 94 -12.42 -15.46 -13.44
N PHE A 95 -11.76 -15.66 -12.30
CA PHE A 95 -12.40 -16.20 -11.10
C PHE A 95 -13.49 -15.28 -10.55
N LEU A 96 -13.23 -13.98 -10.41
CA LEU A 96 -14.25 -13.05 -9.92
C LEU A 96 -15.48 -13.06 -10.83
N GLY A 97 -15.27 -13.13 -12.15
CA GLY A 97 -16.33 -13.21 -13.15
C GLY A 97 -17.24 -14.45 -13.02
N THR A 98 -16.81 -15.52 -12.37
CA THR A 98 -17.67 -16.69 -12.10
C THR A 98 -18.60 -16.48 -10.91
N MET A 99 -18.43 -15.39 -10.15
CA MET A 99 -19.17 -15.14 -8.91
C MET A 99 -20.33 -14.16 -9.18
N PRO A 100 -21.58 -14.48 -8.79
CA PRO A 100 -22.75 -13.69 -9.17
C PRO A 100 -22.70 -12.20 -8.80
N TRP A 101 -22.06 -11.89 -7.67
CA TRP A 101 -21.96 -10.52 -7.15
C TRP A 101 -20.87 -9.67 -7.82
N TRP A 102 -19.96 -10.25 -8.61
CA TRP A 102 -18.93 -9.47 -9.32
C TRP A 102 -19.54 -8.47 -10.30
N ALA A 103 -20.38 -8.97 -11.22
CA ALA A 103 -21.05 -8.13 -12.20
C ALA A 103 -22.25 -7.36 -11.62
N ALA A 104 -22.90 -7.90 -10.59
CA ALA A 104 -24.11 -7.29 -10.02
C ALA A 104 -23.81 -6.06 -9.14
N ARG A 105 -22.63 -6.01 -8.51
CA ARG A 105 -22.22 -4.93 -7.57
C ARG A 105 -20.78 -4.49 -7.80
N PRO A 106 -20.39 -4.10 -9.03
CA PRO A 106 -19.00 -3.86 -9.40
C PRO A 106 -18.35 -2.73 -8.55
N GLU A 107 -19.15 -1.83 -7.98
CA GLU A 107 -18.73 -0.73 -7.10
C GLU A 107 -18.41 -1.13 -5.66
N ARG A 108 -18.74 -2.36 -5.26
CA ARG A 108 -18.61 -2.83 -3.87
C ARG A 108 -17.43 -3.77 -3.64
N HIS A 109 -16.62 -3.98 -4.68
CA HIS A 109 -15.41 -4.81 -4.60
C HIS A 109 -14.25 -3.99 -4.10
N VAL A 110 -13.53 -4.51 -3.10
CA VAL A 110 -12.43 -3.83 -2.44
C VAL A 110 -11.13 -4.55 -2.80
N LEU A 111 -10.21 -3.81 -3.41
CA LEU A 111 -8.86 -4.28 -3.75
C LEU A 111 -7.78 -3.50 -3.02
N PHE A 112 -6.70 -4.19 -2.66
CA PHE A 112 -5.60 -3.62 -1.89
C PHE A 112 -4.36 -3.35 -2.74
N PHE A 113 -3.87 -2.12 -2.64
CA PHE A 113 -2.74 -1.57 -3.40
C PHE A 113 -1.77 -0.84 -2.46
N MET A 114 -1.12 -1.60 -1.59
CA MET A 114 -0.41 -1.06 -0.41
C MET A 114 1.02 -0.64 -0.67
N SER A 115 1.30 -0.12 -1.86
CA SER A 115 2.61 0.45 -2.21
C SER A 115 2.43 1.80 -2.86
N GLY A 116 3.46 2.65 -2.84
CA GLY A 116 3.35 4.00 -3.38
C GLY A 116 3.04 4.10 -4.89
N ILE A 117 3.17 3.01 -5.67
CA ILE A 117 2.67 2.97 -7.07
C ILE A 117 1.14 2.80 -7.14
N GLY A 118 0.53 2.35 -6.04
CA GLY A 118 -0.88 2.03 -5.89
C GLY A 118 -1.42 1.12 -7.00
N ALA A 119 -2.62 1.44 -7.50
CA ALA A 119 -3.27 0.71 -8.58
C ALA A 119 -2.61 0.90 -9.96
N GLY A 120 -1.57 1.75 -10.05
CA GLY A 120 -0.82 2.00 -11.28
C GLY A 120 0.15 0.89 -11.70
N ILE A 121 0.32 -0.17 -10.90
CA ILE A 121 1.34 -1.22 -11.12
C ILE A 121 1.19 -1.94 -12.45
N VAL A 122 -0.03 -2.05 -12.99
CA VAL A 122 -0.29 -2.50 -14.36
C VAL A 122 -1.34 -1.53 -14.94
N PRO A 123 -1.17 -0.92 -16.12
CA PRO A 123 -2.21 -0.03 -16.63
C PRO A 123 -3.41 -0.75 -17.28
N THR A 124 -3.19 -1.93 -17.85
CA THR A 124 -4.13 -2.60 -18.78
C THR A 124 -5.44 -3.05 -18.12
N TRP A 125 -5.39 -3.55 -16.90
CA TRP A 125 -6.55 -3.96 -16.10
C TRP A 125 -7.36 -2.81 -15.48
N ARG A 126 -6.86 -1.57 -15.50
CA ARG A 126 -7.50 -0.44 -14.80
C ARG A 126 -8.94 -0.21 -15.24
N LYS A 127 -9.21 -0.28 -16.55
CA LYS A 127 -10.57 -0.11 -17.09
C LYS A 127 -11.53 -1.20 -16.58
N ARG A 128 -11.02 -2.42 -16.37
CA ARG A 128 -11.84 -3.56 -15.91
C ARG A 128 -12.13 -3.54 -14.41
N LEU A 129 -11.34 -2.77 -13.66
CA LEU A 129 -11.52 -2.57 -12.23
C LEU A 129 -12.05 -1.17 -11.90
N GLU A 130 -12.37 -0.36 -12.90
CA GLU A 130 -12.73 1.02 -12.70
C GLU A 130 -13.89 1.19 -11.70
N PRO A 131 -14.93 0.34 -11.66
CA PRO A 131 -15.95 0.49 -10.64
C PRO A 131 -15.47 0.15 -9.22
N ALA A 132 -14.48 -0.73 -9.05
CA ALA A 132 -14.10 -1.27 -7.75
C ALA A 132 -13.37 -0.26 -6.87
N ILE A 133 -13.49 -0.40 -5.55
CA ILE A 133 -12.86 0.44 -4.53
C ILE A 133 -11.40 0.04 -4.36
N PHE A 134 -10.51 1.02 -4.51
CA PHE A 134 -9.10 0.81 -4.23
C PHE A 134 -8.75 1.32 -2.84
N VAL A 135 -8.16 0.45 -2.02
CA VAL A 135 -7.47 0.88 -0.81
C VAL A 135 -5.99 1.02 -1.15
N VAL A 136 -5.46 2.23 -1.06
CA VAL A 136 -4.10 2.57 -1.46
C VAL A 136 -3.31 3.06 -0.25
N ALA A 137 -2.08 2.55 -0.11
CA ALA A 137 -1.17 3.10 0.90
C ALA A 137 -0.48 4.35 0.37
N GLU A 138 -0.21 5.32 1.26
CA GLU A 138 0.63 6.48 0.94
C GLU A 138 0.09 7.20 -0.32
N GLY A 139 -1.23 7.40 -0.39
CA GLY A 139 -1.95 7.67 -1.62
C GLY A 139 -1.48 8.93 -2.35
N ASP A 140 -1.11 8.79 -3.62
CA ASP A 140 -1.00 9.92 -4.54
C ASP A 140 -2.40 10.33 -5.00
N ARG A 141 -2.97 11.33 -4.32
CA ARG A 141 -4.28 11.89 -4.70
C ARG A 141 -4.28 12.54 -6.09
N GLN A 142 -3.12 12.81 -6.67
CA GLN A 142 -2.95 13.29 -8.04
C GLN A 142 -2.76 12.16 -9.05
N ALA A 143 -2.65 10.90 -8.60
CA ALA A 143 -2.54 9.78 -9.51
C ALA A 143 -3.80 9.69 -10.37
N LYS A 144 -3.62 9.48 -11.68
CA LYS A 144 -4.73 9.43 -12.63
C LYS A 144 -5.82 8.44 -12.23
N TYR A 145 -5.48 7.38 -11.49
CA TYR A 145 -6.41 6.32 -11.08
C TYR A 145 -7.20 6.63 -9.82
N PHE A 146 -6.80 7.62 -9.03
CA PHE A 146 -7.42 7.90 -7.75
C PHE A 146 -8.74 8.64 -7.94
N ARG A 147 -9.80 8.17 -7.27
CA ARG A 147 -11.13 8.79 -7.31
C ARG A 147 -11.56 9.25 -5.92
N TYR A 148 -11.82 10.56 -5.81
CA TYR A 148 -12.33 11.17 -4.60
C TYR A 148 -13.71 10.65 -4.22
N GLY A 149 -13.92 10.41 -2.92
CA GLY A 149 -15.18 9.87 -2.40
C GLY A 149 -15.42 8.40 -2.74
N HIS A 150 -14.46 7.74 -3.40
CA HIS A 150 -14.57 6.37 -3.86
C HIS A 150 -13.42 5.50 -3.34
N ASP A 151 -12.18 5.92 -3.58
CA ASP A 151 -10.99 5.19 -3.15
C ASP A 151 -10.54 5.62 -1.75
N ILE A 152 -9.94 4.69 -1.01
CA ILE A 152 -9.57 4.87 0.40
C ILE A 152 -8.04 4.99 0.49
N VAL A 153 -7.55 6.09 1.07
CA VAL A 153 -6.13 6.24 1.40
C VAL A 153 -5.89 5.77 2.82
N VAL A 154 -4.96 4.84 3.00
CA VAL A 154 -4.49 4.39 4.31
C VAL A 154 -3.02 4.72 4.52
N PRO A 155 -2.56 4.85 5.78
CA PRO A 155 -1.14 4.95 6.08
C PRO A 155 -0.38 3.72 5.55
N GLY A 156 0.86 3.94 5.12
CA GLY A 156 1.79 2.84 4.85
C GLY A 156 2.09 2.03 6.10
N LYS A 157 2.57 0.79 5.92
CA LYS A 157 2.98 -0.04 7.05
C LYS A 157 4.20 0.58 7.73
N LEU A 158 4.07 0.85 9.03
CA LEU A 158 5.19 1.27 9.86
C LEU A 158 6.26 0.17 9.88
N SER A 159 7.45 0.52 9.41
CA SER A 159 8.63 -0.36 9.45
C SER A 159 9.52 -0.13 10.68
N VAL A 160 9.09 0.76 11.58
CA VAL A 160 9.80 1.13 12.80
C VAL A 160 8.88 0.94 14.01
N LYS A 161 9.48 0.62 15.16
CA LYS A 161 8.73 0.54 16.41
C LYS A 161 8.39 1.96 16.87
N PRO A 162 7.12 2.28 17.14
CA PRO A 162 6.76 3.58 17.70
C PRO A 162 7.32 3.72 19.12
N LEU A 163 7.64 4.95 19.53
CA LEU A 163 8.04 5.22 20.90
C LEU A 163 6.86 5.07 21.85
N ARG A 164 7.13 4.50 23.03
CA ARG A 164 6.12 4.31 24.08
C ARG A 164 5.61 5.63 24.66
N ARG A 165 6.46 6.67 24.67
CA ARG A 165 6.14 8.02 25.15
C ARG A 165 6.77 9.05 24.22
N PRO A 166 6.02 9.54 23.22
CA PRO A 166 6.50 10.59 22.33
C PRO A 166 6.78 11.88 23.10
N LYS A 167 7.74 12.67 22.62
CA LYS A 167 8.06 14.00 23.15
C LYS A 167 6.94 15.00 22.87
N GLY A 168 6.58 15.76 23.90
CA GLY A 168 5.71 16.92 23.76
C GLY A 168 6.35 18.01 22.89
N PRO A 169 5.58 18.85 22.17
CA PRO A 169 6.10 19.82 21.20
C PRO A 169 7.24 20.70 21.72
N ASP A 170 7.15 21.17 22.97
CA ASP A 170 8.12 22.09 23.57
C ASP A 170 9.46 21.44 23.91
N SER A 171 9.47 20.11 24.08
CA SER A 171 10.69 19.34 24.39
C SER A 171 11.52 18.98 23.15
N ARG A 172 11.02 19.30 21.95
CA ARG A 172 11.64 18.96 20.67
C ARG A 172 12.73 19.95 20.28
N LYS A 173 13.97 19.45 20.19
CA LYS A 173 15.18 20.25 19.93
C LYS A 173 15.53 20.36 18.44
N LEU A 174 15.10 19.41 17.62
CA LEU A 174 15.32 19.45 16.18
C LEU A 174 14.21 20.27 15.53
N LEU A 175 14.60 21.18 14.63
CA LEU A 175 13.67 21.91 13.80
C LEU A 175 13.02 20.94 12.80
N ALA A 176 13.84 20.20 12.04
CA ALA A 176 13.33 19.37 10.97
C ALA A 176 14.20 18.15 10.66
N VAL A 177 13.59 17.03 10.26
CA VAL A 177 14.31 15.77 9.94
C VAL A 177 13.87 15.20 8.59
N PHE A 178 14.85 14.72 7.82
CA PHE A 178 14.72 13.86 6.65
C PHE A 178 15.85 12.82 6.62
N ARG A 179 15.46 11.55 6.52
CA ARG A 179 16.35 10.37 6.45
C ARG A 179 15.89 9.45 5.33
N GLY A 180 16.00 9.91 4.09
CA GLY A 180 15.48 9.22 2.91
C GLY A 180 16.47 9.24 1.74
N GLY A 181 16.38 8.28 0.83
CA GLY A 181 17.34 8.15 -0.27
C GLY A 181 17.45 9.42 -1.12
N LEU A 182 18.68 9.93 -1.28
CA LEU A 182 19.01 11.07 -2.17
C LEU A 182 19.07 10.67 -3.66
N SER A 183 18.98 9.37 -3.92
CA SER A 183 18.81 8.82 -5.26
C SER A 183 17.53 8.01 -5.28
N ALA A 184 16.77 8.14 -6.36
CA ALA A 184 15.69 7.25 -6.65
C ALA A 184 16.30 5.88 -7.01
N ALA A 185 16.20 4.93 -6.08
CA ALA A 185 16.40 3.52 -6.38
C ALA A 185 15.13 3.04 -7.10
N LEU A 186 15.06 3.33 -8.40
CA LEU A 186 13.99 2.84 -9.24
C LEU A 186 14.30 1.39 -9.59
N ARG A 187 13.24 0.61 -9.68
CA ARG A 187 13.25 -0.53 -10.56
C ARG A 187 12.56 -0.09 -11.83
N ASP A 188 13.12 -0.42 -12.99
CA ASP A 188 12.33 -0.36 -14.21
C ASP A 188 11.11 -1.28 -14.08
N PRO A 189 10.12 -1.18 -14.99
CA PRO A 189 8.94 -2.02 -14.95
C PRO A 189 9.22 -3.53 -14.90
N GLU A 190 10.42 -3.98 -15.29
CA GLU A 190 10.84 -5.38 -15.33
C GLU A 190 11.76 -5.80 -14.17
N GLY A 191 12.04 -4.89 -13.24
CA GLY A 191 12.83 -5.17 -12.04
C GLY A 191 14.31 -4.81 -12.11
N GLY A 192 14.80 -4.29 -13.25
CA GLY A 192 16.17 -3.81 -13.42
C GLY A 192 16.43 -2.59 -12.54
N ARG A 193 17.58 -2.54 -11.87
CA ARG A 193 17.89 -1.45 -10.93
C ARG A 193 18.34 -0.21 -11.71
N VAL A 194 17.53 0.83 -11.70
CA VAL A 194 17.87 2.14 -12.24
C VAL A 194 18.10 3.10 -11.08
N LYS A 195 19.33 3.58 -10.92
CA LYS A 195 19.62 4.67 -9.98
C LYS A 195 19.46 5.99 -10.72
N LYS A 196 18.37 6.72 -10.48
CA LYS A 196 18.24 8.11 -10.95
C LYS A 196 18.59 9.06 -9.80
N PRO A 197 19.50 10.04 -9.99
CA PRO A 197 19.76 11.04 -8.96
C PRO A 197 18.50 11.87 -8.74
N ASN A 198 18.05 12.01 -7.48
CA ASN A 198 16.97 12.93 -7.15
C ASN A 198 17.58 14.32 -6.97
N LYS A 199 17.51 15.16 -8.01
CA LYS A 199 18.13 16.49 -8.03
C LYS A 199 17.64 17.37 -6.86
N LEU A 200 16.34 17.35 -6.57
CA LEU A 200 15.74 18.11 -5.47
C LEU A 200 16.32 17.69 -4.12
N ARG A 201 16.35 16.39 -3.82
CA ARG A 201 16.89 15.89 -2.55
C ARG A 201 18.37 16.17 -2.40
N LYS A 202 19.16 16.01 -3.47
CA LYS A 202 20.59 16.33 -3.44
C LYS A 202 20.84 17.83 -3.22
N TRP A 203 20.06 18.67 -3.88
CA TRP A 203 20.13 20.12 -3.70
C TRP A 203 19.74 20.52 -2.27
N LEU A 204 18.65 19.98 -1.72
CA LEU A 204 18.25 20.20 -0.32
C LEU A 204 19.32 19.71 0.67
N ALA A 205 19.95 18.55 0.42
CA ALA A 205 21.03 18.05 1.25
C ALA A 205 22.22 19.01 1.29
N LYS A 206 22.57 19.65 0.15
CA LYS A 206 23.61 20.66 0.10
C LYS A 206 23.18 21.97 0.77
N LEU A 207 21.94 22.42 0.52
CA LEU A 207 21.42 23.67 1.06
C LEU A 207 21.29 23.65 2.59
N LEU A 208 20.90 22.50 3.15
CA LEU A 208 20.56 22.37 4.57
C LEU A 208 21.71 21.80 5.42
N ALA A 209 22.88 21.53 4.84
CA ALA A 209 23.99 20.83 5.50
C ALA A 209 24.41 21.48 6.83
N ASP A 210 24.47 22.82 6.86
CA ASP A 210 24.92 23.59 8.02
C ASP A 210 23.76 24.29 8.76
N THR A 211 22.51 23.89 8.48
CA THR A 211 21.35 24.51 9.13
C THR A 211 21.17 23.95 10.53
N ARG A 212 21.33 24.80 11.54
CA ARG A 212 21.18 24.41 12.95
C ARG A 212 19.83 23.75 13.22
N GLY A 213 19.87 22.57 13.84
CA GLY A 213 18.67 21.82 14.23
C GLY A 213 17.98 21.09 13.08
N VAL A 214 18.57 21.07 11.87
CA VAL A 214 18.04 20.31 10.73
C VAL A 214 18.90 19.09 10.49
N ILE A 215 18.26 17.93 10.29
CA ILE A 215 18.91 16.72 9.81
C ILE A 215 18.36 16.45 8.41
N PHE A 216 19.20 16.54 7.39
CA PHE A 216 18.83 16.18 6.02
C PHE A 216 19.86 15.21 5.45
N SER A 217 19.54 13.91 5.44
CA SER A 217 20.49 12.88 5.06
C SER A 217 19.89 11.77 4.20
N GLY A 218 20.75 11.20 3.36
CA GLY A 218 20.47 10.04 2.51
C GLY A 218 20.42 8.70 3.23
N HIS A 219 20.87 8.67 4.48
CA HIS A 219 21.10 7.45 5.25
C HIS A 219 20.18 7.43 6.46
N LYS A 220 19.45 6.33 6.63
CA LYS A 220 18.71 6.04 7.86
C LYS A 220 19.71 5.81 8.99
N SER A 221 19.58 6.50 10.13
CA SER A 221 20.39 6.20 11.32
C SER A 221 19.67 5.23 12.24
N ASP A 222 20.38 4.69 13.21
CA ASP A 222 19.83 3.77 14.20
C ASP A 222 18.91 4.51 15.20
N GLU A 223 19.11 5.82 15.37
CA GLU A 223 18.30 6.74 16.17
C GLU A 223 17.16 7.39 15.38
N TYR A 224 16.82 6.87 14.19
CA TYR A 224 15.84 7.50 13.30
C TYR A 224 14.50 7.81 13.98
N VAL A 225 14.04 6.94 14.88
CA VAL A 225 12.76 7.14 15.58
C VAL A 225 12.87 8.27 16.59
N GLU A 226 13.98 8.34 17.33
CA GLU A 226 14.30 9.37 18.32
C GLU A 226 14.53 10.73 17.66
N GLU A 227 15.14 10.75 16.47
CA GLU A 227 15.31 11.94 15.65
C GLU A 227 13.94 12.48 15.19
N LEU A 228 13.07 11.62 14.66
CA LEU A 228 11.72 12.00 14.27
C LEU A 228 10.91 12.54 15.46
N ASP A 229 10.96 11.86 16.60
CA ASP A 229 10.26 12.27 17.82
C ASP A 229 10.82 13.59 18.41
N GLY A 230 12.13 13.80 18.27
CA GLY A 230 12.81 15.02 18.64
C GLY A 230 12.58 16.20 17.69
N SER A 231 11.85 16.00 16.58
CA SER A 231 11.68 17.00 15.52
C SER A 231 10.34 17.71 15.55
N ARG A 232 10.38 19.02 15.31
CA ARG A 232 9.17 19.84 15.13
C ARG A 232 8.52 19.59 13.77
N PHE A 233 9.31 19.36 12.72
CA PHE A 233 8.82 19.14 11.36
C PHE A 233 9.45 17.90 10.69
N CYS A 234 8.66 17.16 9.93
CA CYS A 234 9.17 16.15 9.01
C CYS A 234 9.32 16.76 7.61
N ILE A 235 10.53 16.74 7.03
CA ILE A 235 10.72 17.16 5.64
C ILE A 235 10.48 15.95 4.75
N ILE A 236 9.51 16.03 3.84
CA ILE A 236 9.16 14.95 2.92
C ILE A 236 9.26 15.48 1.49
N PRO A 237 10.48 15.70 0.96
CA PRO A 237 10.65 16.16 -0.40
C PRO A 237 10.22 15.05 -1.35
N ARG A 238 9.40 15.38 -2.36
CA ARG A 238 8.89 14.42 -3.35
C ARG A 238 10.03 13.59 -3.94
N GLY A 239 9.83 12.28 -3.99
CA GLY A 239 10.72 11.35 -4.69
C GLY A 239 9.98 10.63 -5.80
N ASN A 240 9.91 9.31 -5.73
CA ASN A 240 9.27 8.50 -6.75
C ASN A 240 7.74 8.56 -6.65
N THR A 241 7.22 8.84 -5.46
CA THR A 241 5.80 9.06 -5.20
C THR A 241 5.67 10.34 -4.35
N PRO A 242 4.48 10.90 -4.16
CA PRO A 242 4.33 12.08 -3.29
C PRO A 242 4.80 11.85 -1.85
N TRP A 243 4.91 10.58 -1.42
CA TRP A 243 5.26 10.17 -0.06
C TRP A 243 6.61 9.45 0.06
N THR A 244 7.30 9.16 -1.05
CA THR A 244 8.57 8.39 -1.08
C THR A 244 9.62 8.97 -1.98
#